data_AF-A0A961YB91-F1
#
_entry.id   AF-A0A961YB91-F1
#
_cell.length_a   1.000
_cell.length_b   1.000
_cell.length_c   1.000
_cell.angle_alpha   90.00
_cell.angle_beta   90.00
_cell.angle_gamma   90.00
#
_symmetry.space_group_name_H-M   'P 1'
#
loop_
_entity.id
_entity.type
_entity.pdbx_description
1 polymer ?
#
loop_
_entity_poly.entity_id
_entity_poly.type
_entity_poly.pdbx_seq_one_letter_code
_entity_poly.pdbx_strand_id
1 'polypeptide(L)'
;MNGIDIVVRHVDGSVSGFAERCREYTGDYVPCQYRDLGELRYVLRSISENAPWANVILAVQDKRHVPDYVDTRALRIVEHDAFIPAGHLPTFHWATILAHLDRIPGLSERYIAWSDDVAVSRPISADDFFDADELPRTGFGKYPVFPATGPKVSRYQAIQIESSKFFREKTGRSDFCLLYPHMPVAMTRALWREQFELFGQDPVYSTTVTMKSRGKEDEIRKIDPTHLFTNWVDICKRRRGPAARFFSMMREALLQSLWQIPHVTPAIRPRFGKYAIVNDTDRMKHNMARLLREQATFLNVNDDA
;
A
#
# COMPACT_ATOMS: atom_id res chain seq x y z
N MET A 1 24.89 -0.42 -4.84
CA MET A 1 23.41 -0.31 -4.82
C MET A 1 22.93 -1.20 -3.70
N ASN A 2 22.38 -0.65 -2.62
CA ASN A 2 21.55 -1.38 -1.64
C ASN A 2 20.69 -0.33 -0.90
N GLY A 3 19.88 0.39 -1.66
CA GLY A 3 18.89 1.34 -1.13
C GLY A 3 17.56 0.66 -0.85
N ILE A 4 16.60 1.43 -0.33
CA ILE A 4 15.19 1.04 -0.26
C ILE A 4 14.44 2.00 -1.18
N ASP A 5 13.55 1.46 -2.01
CA ASP A 5 12.71 2.27 -2.89
C ASP A 5 11.28 2.35 -2.36
N ILE A 6 10.69 3.54 -2.32
CA ILE A 6 9.26 3.75 -2.10
C ILE A 6 8.60 3.86 -3.48
N VAL A 7 7.69 2.95 -3.78
CA VAL A 7 6.96 2.93 -5.06
C VAL A 7 5.55 3.46 -4.83
N VAL A 8 5.33 4.71 -5.18
CA VAL A 8 4.02 5.36 -5.13
C VAL A 8 3.26 5.01 -6.40
N ARG A 9 2.12 4.34 -6.26
CA ARG A 9 1.24 4.00 -7.39
C ARG A 9 0.23 5.11 -7.58
N HIS A 10 0.06 5.58 -8.81
CA HIS A 10 -0.86 6.66 -9.13
C HIS A 10 -1.60 6.43 -10.45
N VAL A 11 -2.90 6.71 -10.44
CA VAL A 11 -3.74 6.74 -11.64
C VAL A 11 -4.67 7.95 -11.54
N ASP A 12 -4.42 8.97 -12.37
CA ASP A 12 -5.32 10.11 -12.49
C ASP A 12 -6.53 9.78 -13.39
N GLY A 13 -7.74 9.78 -12.81
CA GLY A 13 -8.98 9.57 -13.55
C GLY A 13 -9.51 10.81 -14.29
N SER A 14 -8.87 11.98 -14.12
CA SER A 14 -9.19 13.22 -14.83
C SER A 14 -8.61 13.26 -16.25
N VAL A 15 -7.67 12.37 -16.56
CA VAL A 15 -7.05 12.25 -17.89
C VAL A 15 -8.11 12.08 -18.98
N SER A 16 -8.00 12.89 -20.04
CA SER A 16 -8.93 12.84 -21.16
C SER A 16 -9.01 11.44 -21.80
N GLY A 17 -10.24 10.94 -21.99
CA GLY A 17 -10.47 9.60 -22.54
C GLY A 17 -10.33 8.45 -21.52
N PHE A 18 -10.03 8.73 -20.25
CA PHE A 18 -9.82 7.69 -19.23
C PHE A 18 -11.11 6.90 -18.93
N ALA A 19 -12.23 7.61 -18.78
CA ALA A 19 -13.52 6.98 -18.50
C ALA A 19 -13.99 6.11 -19.68
N GLU A 20 -13.81 6.57 -20.91
CA GLU A 20 -14.09 5.84 -22.15
C GLU A 20 -13.23 4.57 -22.22
N ARG A 21 -11.93 4.68 -21.95
CA ARG A 21 -11.01 3.54 -21.92
C ARG A 21 -11.38 2.54 -20.82
N CYS A 22 -11.74 3.00 -19.63
CA CYS A 22 -12.24 2.10 -18.58
C CYS A 22 -13.45 1.31 -19.08
N ARG A 23 -14.45 1.97 -19.66
CA ARG A 23 -15.66 1.30 -20.17
C ARG A 23 -15.36 0.35 -21.32
N GLU A 24 -14.49 0.73 -22.25
CA GLU A 24 -14.08 -0.09 -23.39
C GLU A 24 -13.46 -1.42 -22.94
N TYR A 25 -12.52 -1.38 -22.00
CA TYR A 25 -11.76 -2.56 -21.59
C TYR A 25 -12.45 -3.40 -20.52
N THR A 26 -13.44 -2.85 -19.83
CA THR A 26 -13.93 -3.42 -18.57
C THR A 26 -15.46 -3.49 -18.47
N GLY A 27 -16.17 -2.75 -19.33
CA GLY A 27 -17.62 -2.60 -19.27
C GLY A 27 -18.13 -1.76 -18.10
N ASP A 28 -17.25 -1.23 -17.25
CA ASP A 28 -17.61 -0.46 -16.05
C ASP A 28 -16.70 0.77 -15.86
N TYR A 29 -17.22 1.79 -15.18
CA TYR A 29 -16.44 2.93 -14.71
C TYR A 29 -17.12 3.50 -13.47
N VAL A 30 -16.42 3.46 -12.35
CA VAL A 30 -16.89 4.01 -11.08
C VAL A 30 -16.05 5.26 -10.75
N PRO A 31 -16.55 6.48 -11.04
CA PRO A 31 -15.75 7.72 -10.95
C PRO A 31 -15.09 7.94 -9.59
N CYS A 32 -15.76 7.53 -8.49
CA CYS A 32 -15.21 7.74 -7.15
C CYS A 32 -13.93 6.95 -6.87
N GLN A 33 -13.60 5.94 -7.66
CA GLN A 33 -12.39 5.11 -7.50
C GLN A 33 -11.14 5.75 -8.12
N TYR A 34 -11.30 6.75 -8.99
CA TYR A 34 -10.21 7.37 -9.75
C TYR A 34 -10.21 8.89 -9.62
N ARG A 35 -10.92 9.41 -8.63
CA ARG A 35 -11.07 10.85 -8.42
C ARG A 35 -9.75 11.40 -7.88
N ASP A 36 -9.11 12.27 -8.64
CA ASP A 36 -8.00 13.05 -8.10
C ASP A 36 -8.55 14.14 -7.16
N LEU A 37 -8.01 14.18 -5.94
CA LEU A 37 -8.28 15.18 -4.92
C LEU A 37 -7.09 16.15 -4.75
N GLY A 38 -6.08 16.03 -5.60
CA GLY A 38 -4.82 16.75 -5.49
C GLY A 38 -3.99 16.29 -4.28
N GLU A 39 -4.17 15.04 -3.84
CA GLU A 39 -3.50 14.50 -2.65
C GLU A 39 -2.05 14.10 -2.93
N LEU A 40 -1.76 13.68 -4.17
CA LEU A 40 -0.45 13.15 -4.56
C LEU A 40 0.69 14.15 -4.30
N ARG A 41 0.51 15.46 -4.58
CA ARG A 41 1.52 16.49 -4.25
C ARG A 41 1.90 16.48 -2.77
N TYR A 42 0.91 16.27 -1.89
CA TYR A 42 1.15 16.22 -0.45
C TYR A 42 1.80 14.89 -0.05
N VAL A 43 1.37 13.79 -0.65
CA VAL A 43 2.00 12.47 -0.42
C VAL A 43 3.48 12.51 -0.78
N LEU A 44 3.83 12.97 -1.99
CA LEU A 44 5.22 13.04 -2.45
C LEU A 44 6.08 13.94 -1.56
N ARG A 45 5.59 15.13 -1.20
CA ARG A 45 6.28 16.05 -0.27
C ARG A 45 6.48 15.43 1.09
N SER A 46 5.43 14.82 1.63
CA SER A 46 5.46 14.20 2.95
C SER A 46 6.48 13.07 3.02
N ILE A 47 6.64 12.28 1.95
CA ILE A 47 7.65 11.22 1.85
C ILE A 47 9.05 11.85 1.76
N SER A 48 9.23 12.87 0.91
CA SER A 48 10.52 13.56 0.73
C SER A 48 11.08 14.11 2.05
N GLU A 49 10.23 14.76 2.85
CA GLU A 49 10.62 15.36 4.13
C GLU A 49 10.87 14.30 5.20
N ASN A 50 10.03 13.27 5.26
CA ASN A 50 9.99 12.36 6.40
C ASN A 50 10.70 11.03 6.16
N ALA A 51 11.05 10.69 4.93
CA ALA A 51 11.77 9.47 4.55
C ALA A 51 12.94 9.74 3.58
N PRO A 52 13.86 10.69 3.87
CA PRO A 52 14.95 11.07 2.95
C PRO A 52 15.98 9.96 2.70
N TRP A 53 15.88 8.84 3.41
CA TRP A 53 16.72 7.66 3.26
C TRP A 53 16.28 6.73 2.12
N ALA A 54 15.08 6.92 1.55
CA ALA A 54 14.54 6.11 0.47
C ALA A 54 14.54 6.87 -0.86
N ASN A 55 14.74 6.15 -1.97
CA ASN A 55 14.44 6.72 -3.28
C ASN A 55 12.93 6.64 -3.53
N VAL A 56 12.37 7.62 -4.22
CA VAL A 56 10.95 7.61 -4.58
C VAL A 56 10.79 7.30 -6.07
N ILE A 57 9.92 6.35 -6.37
CA ILE A 57 9.52 5.97 -7.72
C ILE A 57 8.02 6.22 -7.84
N LEU A 58 7.62 6.99 -8.85
CA LEU A 58 6.21 7.18 -9.20
C LEU A 58 5.83 6.21 -10.32
N ALA A 59 4.99 5.24 -10.01
CA ALA A 59 4.43 4.29 -10.97
C ALA A 59 3.10 4.82 -11.50
N VAL A 60 3.04 5.10 -12.80
CA VAL A 60 1.87 5.68 -13.49
C VAL A 60 1.39 4.76 -14.61
N GLN A 61 0.12 4.91 -15.02
CA GLN A 61 -0.42 4.11 -16.12
C GLN A 61 0.27 4.40 -17.45
N ASP A 62 0.39 5.67 -17.81
CA ASP A 62 1.15 6.17 -18.94
C ASP A 62 1.53 7.64 -18.68
N LYS A 63 2.34 8.26 -19.55
CA LYS A 63 2.83 9.65 -19.36
C LYS A 63 1.74 10.70 -19.12
N ARG A 64 0.50 10.49 -19.57
CA ARG A 64 -0.60 11.45 -19.34
C ARG A 64 -1.06 11.49 -17.89
N HIS A 65 -0.76 10.45 -17.12
CA HIS A 65 -1.07 10.38 -15.70
C HIS A 65 0.03 10.96 -14.81
N VAL A 66 1.08 11.55 -15.40
CA VAL A 66 2.08 12.32 -14.65
C VAL A 66 1.53 13.74 -14.47
N PRO A 67 1.28 14.20 -13.23
CA PRO A 67 0.81 15.57 -13.03
C PRO A 67 1.86 16.60 -13.48
N ASP A 68 1.41 17.73 -14.02
CA ASP A 68 2.28 18.79 -14.57
C ASP A 68 3.22 19.39 -13.52
N TYR A 69 2.82 19.36 -12.25
CA TYR A 69 3.65 19.83 -11.14
C TYR A 69 4.82 18.89 -10.84
N VAL A 70 4.85 17.65 -11.32
CA VAL A 70 5.93 16.69 -11.02
C VAL A 70 7.16 16.95 -11.89
N ASP A 71 8.28 17.31 -11.27
CA ASP A 71 9.58 17.37 -11.95
C ASP A 71 10.11 15.97 -12.30
N THR A 72 9.90 15.58 -13.56
CA THR A 72 10.35 14.31 -14.13
C THR A 72 11.87 14.12 -14.19
N ARG A 73 12.67 15.17 -13.93
CA ARG A 73 14.13 15.07 -13.83
C ARG A 73 14.58 14.70 -12.41
N ALA A 74 13.79 15.09 -11.41
CA ALA A 74 14.08 14.86 -10.00
C ALA A 74 13.41 13.57 -9.47
N LEU A 75 12.25 13.21 -10.02
CA LEU A 75 11.51 12.02 -9.63
C LEU A 75 11.59 10.94 -10.70
N ARG A 76 11.96 9.73 -10.29
CA ARG A 76 11.97 8.58 -11.19
C ARG A 76 10.54 8.13 -11.46
N ILE A 77 10.14 8.18 -12.73
CA ILE A 77 8.81 7.76 -13.19
C ILE A 77 8.92 6.45 -13.95
N VAL A 78 7.99 5.53 -13.71
CA VAL A 78 7.87 4.27 -14.44
C VAL A 78 6.42 4.06 -14.90
N GLU A 79 6.27 3.71 -16.17
CA GLU A 79 4.96 3.42 -16.76
C GLU A 79 4.56 1.95 -16.50
N HIS A 80 3.26 1.65 -16.47
CA HIS A 80 2.78 0.29 -16.20
C HIS A 80 3.31 -0.75 -17.20
N ASP A 81 3.51 -0.38 -18.46
CA ASP A 81 4.05 -1.26 -19.49
C ASP A 81 5.51 -1.69 -19.28
N ALA A 82 6.26 -0.95 -18.46
CA ALA A 82 7.65 -1.27 -18.12
C ALA A 82 7.77 -2.47 -17.16
N PHE A 83 6.69 -2.83 -16.44
CA PHE A 83 6.74 -3.88 -15.41
C PHE A 83 5.54 -4.85 -15.41
N ILE A 84 4.42 -4.48 -16.02
CA ILE A 84 3.24 -5.33 -16.17
C ILE A 84 3.27 -6.02 -17.55
N PRO A 85 3.10 -7.35 -17.64
CA PRO A 85 2.99 -8.04 -18.93
C PRO A 85 1.89 -7.47 -19.81
N ALA A 86 2.16 -7.33 -21.11
CA ALA A 86 1.23 -6.73 -22.08
C ALA A 86 -0.17 -7.38 -22.10
N GLY A 87 -0.25 -8.70 -21.87
CA GLY A 87 -1.54 -9.41 -21.79
C GLY A 87 -2.45 -8.96 -20.64
N HIS A 88 -1.90 -8.30 -19.62
CA HIS A 88 -2.63 -7.79 -18.46
C HIS A 88 -2.91 -6.28 -18.55
N LEU A 89 -2.54 -5.64 -19.67
CA LEU A 89 -2.74 -4.21 -19.91
C LEU A 89 -3.90 -3.94 -20.89
N PRO A 90 -4.46 -2.71 -20.86
CA PRO A 90 -4.39 -1.78 -19.74
C PRO A 90 -5.08 -2.39 -18.50
N THR A 91 -4.60 -2.03 -17.31
CA THR A 91 -5.25 -2.38 -16.05
C THR A 91 -5.54 -1.11 -15.24
N PHE A 92 -6.67 -1.15 -14.56
CA PHE A 92 -7.18 -0.17 -13.60
C PHE A 92 -7.33 -0.81 -12.21
N HIS A 93 -6.84 -2.04 -12.04
CA HIS A 93 -6.97 -2.80 -10.81
C HIS A 93 -5.70 -2.69 -9.95
N TRP A 94 -5.86 -2.20 -8.72
CA TRP A 94 -4.76 -1.96 -7.79
C TRP A 94 -3.94 -3.22 -7.49
N ALA A 95 -4.59 -4.40 -7.42
CA ALA A 95 -3.91 -5.65 -7.09
C ALA A 95 -3.03 -6.13 -8.26
N THR A 96 -3.44 -5.84 -9.50
CA THR A 96 -2.63 -6.15 -10.68
C THR A 96 -1.40 -5.27 -10.76
N ILE A 97 -1.56 -3.96 -10.51
CA ILE A 97 -0.42 -3.03 -10.44
C ILE A 97 0.54 -3.45 -9.33
N LEU A 98 0.02 -3.69 -8.13
CA LEU A 98 0.80 -4.11 -6.98
C LEU A 98 1.59 -5.40 -7.24
N ALA A 99 0.94 -6.41 -7.83
CA ALA A 99 1.52 -7.73 -7.97
C ALA A 99 2.75 -7.80 -8.88
N HIS A 100 2.95 -6.78 -9.71
CA HIS A 100 4.03 -6.71 -10.69
C HIS A 100 5.11 -5.69 -10.33
N LEU A 101 5.01 -4.98 -9.19
CA LEU A 101 5.99 -3.95 -8.82
C LEU A 101 7.42 -4.50 -8.75
N ASP A 102 7.61 -5.75 -8.33
CA ASP A 102 8.93 -6.40 -8.24
C ASP A 102 9.67 -6.51 -9.59
N ARG A 103 8.95 -6.29 -10.70
CA ARG A 103 9.46 -6.32 -12.07
C ARG A 103 9.91 -4.96 -12.59
N ILE A 104 9.72 -3.88 -11.82
CA ILE A 104 10.23 -2.54 -12.18
C ILE A 104 11.74 -2.65 -12.47
N PRO A 105 12.21 -2.28 -13.68
CA PRO A 105 13.61 -2.44 -14.06
C PRO A 105 14.52 -1.65 -13.12
N GLY A 106 15.50 -2.28 -12.47
CA GLY A 106 16.37 -1.57 -11.51
C GLY A 106 15.68 -1.14 -10.21
N LEU A 107 14.61 -1.83 -9.80
CA LEU A 107 14.08 -1.73 -8.43
C LEU A 107 15.03 -2.41 -7.43
N SER A 108 15.22 -1.77 -6.28
CA SER A 108 15.98 -2.31 -5.15
C SER A 108 15.36 -3.61 -4.62
N GLU A 109 16.18 -4.46 -4.01
CA GLU A 109 15.70 -5.71 -3.40
C GLU A 109 14.65 -5.46 -2.34
N ARG A 110 14.80 -4.36 -1.57
CA ARG A 110 13.83 -3.89 -0.58
C ARG A 110 13.07 -2.71 -1.15
N TYR A 111 11.75 -2.77 -1.07
CA TYR A 111 10.89 -1.68 -1.50
C TYR A 111 9.64 -1.59 -0.63
N ILE A 112 8.96 -0.45 -0.70
CA ILE A 112 7.71 -0.20 0.02
C ILE A 112 6.66 0.13 -1.03
N ALA A 113 5.65 -0.72 -1.14
CA ALA A 113 4.49 -0.45 -1.97
C ALA A 113 3.63 0.62 -1.27
N TRP A 114 3.49 1.77 -1.92
CA TRP A 114 2.86 2.96 -1.37
C TRP A 114 1.65 3.37 -2.22
N SER A 115 0.67 4.00 -1.58
CA SER A 115 -0.56 4.48 -2.23
C SER A 115 -0.58 6.01 -2.27
N ASP A 116 -1.12 6.59 -3.34
CA ASP A 116 -1.16 8.03 -3.61
C ASP A 116 -2.10 8.85 -2.70
N ASP A 117 -2.85 8.18 -1.83
CA ASP A 117 -3.75 8.70 -0.80
C ASP A 117 -3.20 8.54 0.64
N VAL A 118 -1.91 8.19 0.77
CA VAL A 118 -1.27 7.95 2.07
C VAL A 118 -0.09 8.89 2.29
N ALA A 119 -0.17 9.78 3.27
CA ALA A 119 0.89 10.75 3.59
C ALA A 119 1.61 10.44 4.91
N VAL A 120 2.77 11.06 5.13
CA VAL A 120 3.59 10.93 6.33
C VAL A 120 3.69 12.27 7.09
N SER A 121 3.32 12.31 8.36
CA SER A 121 3.24 13.56 9.14
C SER A 121 4.46 13.83 10.04
N ARG A 122 5.39 12.89 10.14
CA ARG A 122 6.59 12.92 10.99
C ARG A 122 7.69 12.02 10.44
N PRO A 123 8.97 12.28 10.74
CA PRO A 123 10.07 11.45 10.27
C PRO A 123 9.88 9.96 10.58
N ILE A 124 10.14 9.13 9.58
CA ILE A 124 10.11 7.67 9.64
C ILE A 124 11.48 7.13 9.25
N SER A 125 11.79 5.90 9.65
CA SER A 125 13.07 5.24 9.41
C SER A 125 12.89 3.93 8.65
N ALA A 126 13.97 3.43 8.04
CA ALA A 126 13.97 2.10 7.42
C ALA A 126 13.56 0.98 8.42
N ASP A 127 13.94 1.14 9.69
CA ASP A 127 13.64 0.21 10.78
C ASP A 127 12.14 0.14 11.13
N ASP A 128 11.33 1.11 10.67
CA ASP A 128 9.88 1.03 10.77
C ASP A 128 9.29 -0.02 9.81
N PHE A 129 9.98 -0.29 8.69
CA PHE A 129 9.54 -1.15 7.59
C PHE A 129 10.27 -2.49 7.52
N PHE A 130 11.52 -2.56 7.96
CA PHE A 130 12.33 -3.77 7.95
C PHE A 130 12.89 -4.02 9.36
N ASP A 131 13.18 -5.27 9.70
CA ASP A 131 13.85 -5.60 10.96
C ASP A 131 15.34 -5.87 10.77
N ALA A 132 16.01 -6.29 11.84
CA ALA A 132 17.43 -6.60 11.84
C ALA A 132 17.80 -7.78 10.92
N ASP A 133 16.84 -8.67 10.61
CA ASP A 133 17.00 -9.78 9.67
C ASP A 133 16.59 -9.37 8.24
N GLU A 134 16.38 -8.07 8.01
CA GLU A 134 15.89 -7.46 6.77
C GLU A 134 14.51 -7.97 6.31
N LEU A 135 13.76 -8.62 7.20
CA LEU A 135 12.41 -9.08 6.91
C LEU A 135 11.42 -7.93 7.01
N PRO A 136 10.43 -7.86 6.08
CA PRO A 136 9.37 -6.87 6.16
C PRO A 136 8.66 -6.91 7.52
N ARG A 137 8.48 -5.73 8.09
CA ARG A 137 7.59 -5.51 9.23
C ARG A 137 6.19 -5.32 8.70
N THR A 138 5.30 -6.14 9.23
CA THR A 138 3.88 -6.18 8.84
C THR A 138 3.03 -5.30 9.76
N GLY A 139 3.60 -4.72 10.81
CA GLY A 139 2.84 -4.19 11.96
C GLY A 139 2.25 -2.79 11.86
N PHE A 140 2.02 -2.24 10.67
CA PHE A 140 1.35 -0.94 10.56
C PHE A 140 -0.15 -1.10 10.85
N GLY A 141 -0.59 -0.63 12.03
CA GLY A 141 -2.02 -0.57 12.41
C GLY A 141 -2.72 -1.93 12.45
N LYS A 142 -2.24 -2.90 13.24
CA LYS A 142 -2.90 -4.21 13.38
C LYS A 142 -4.26 -4.05 14.07
N TYR A 143 -5.36 -4.24 13.35
CA TYR A 143 -6.69 -4.33 13.94
C TYR A 143 -7.13 -5.80 14.03
N PRO A 144 -7.75 -6.25 15.14
CA PRO A 144 -8.45 -7.51 15.14
C PRO A 144 -9.60 -7.47 14.13
N VAL A 145 -9.66 -8.41 13.18
CA VAL A 145 -10.95 -8.76 12.55
C VAL A 145 -11.70 -9.56 13.61
N PHE A 146 -12.59 -8.92 14.34
CA PHE A 146 -13.66 -9.69 14.93
C PHE A 146 -14.46 -10.27 13.76
N PRO A 147 -14.67 -11.60 13.68
CA PRO A 147 -15.68 -12.12 12.77
C PRO A 147 -16.97 -11.45 13.21
N ALA A 148 -17.41 -10.44 12.45
CA ALA A 148 -18.69 -9.83 12.71
C ALA A 148 -19.72 -10.90 12.39
N THR A 149 -20.18 -11.59 13.43
CA THR A 149 -21.39 -12.41 13.37
C THR A 149 -22.57 -11.44 13.27
N GLY A 150 -22.74 -10.83 12.11
CA GLY A 150 -23.79 -9.85 11.85
C GLY A 150 -23.77 -9.31 10.42
N PRO A 151 -24.92 -8.82 9.90
CA PRO A 151 -25.12 -8.43 8.50
C PRO A 151 -24.41 -7.12 8.05
N LYS A 152 -23.35 -6.66 8.74
CA LYS A 152 -22.65 -5.38 8.48
C LYS A 152 -21.14 -5.54 8.27
N VAL A 153 -20.70 -6.55 7.53
CA VAL A 153 -19.29 -6.68 7.11
C VAL A 153 -19.04 -5.75 5.92
N SER A 154 -18.01 -4.89 5.98
CA SER A 154 -17.64 -4.06 4.83
C SER A 154 -17.09 -4.92 3.69
N ARG A 155 -17.20 -4.46 2.43
CA ARG A 155 -16.62 -5.15 1.26
C ARG A 155 -15.14 -5.47 1.48
N TYR A 156 -14.38 -4.52 2.01
CA TYR A 156 -12.98 -4.72 2.36
C TYR A 156 -12.78 -5.86 3.36
N GLN A 157 -13.53 -5.87 4.46
CA GLN A 157 -13.45 -6.92 5.47
C GLN A 157 -13.81 -8.31 4.92
N ALA A 158 -14.80 -8.39 4.02
CA ALA A 158 -15.17 -9.64 3.37
C ALA A 158 -14.01 -10.23 2.56
N ILE A 159 -13.29 -9.39 1.79
CA ILE A 159 -12.08 -9.80 1.05
C ILE A 159 -10.99 -10.30 2.01
N GLN A 160 -10.80 -9.65 3.15
CA GLN A 160 -9.81 -10.10 4.15
C GLN A 160 -10.17 -11.45 4.79
N ILE A 161 -11.47 -11.69 5.04
CA ILE A 161 -11.97 -12.97 5.54
C ILE A 161 -11.72 -14.08 4.51
N GLU A 162 -12.06 -13.83 3.24
CA GLU A 162 -11.80 -14.78 2.15
C GLU A 162 -10.31 -15.05 1.95
N SER A 163 -9.48 -14.01 2.00
CA SER A 163 -8.02 -14.13 1.94
C SER A 163 -7.47 -14.99 3.08
N SER A 164 -8.04 -14.86 4.28
CA SER A 164 -7.66 -15.68 5.43
C SER A 164 -8.06 -17.14 5.26
N LYS A 165 -9.22 -17.43 4.63
CA LYS A 165 -9.62 -18.81 4.29
C LYS A 165 -8.66 -19.40 3.25
N PHE A 166 -8.42 -18.67 2.17
CA PHE A 166 -7.49 -19.04 1.11
C PHE A 166 -6.09 -19.32 1.66
N PHE A 167 -5.58 -18.46 2.55
CA PHE A 167 -4.28 -18.65 3.19
C PHE A 167 -4.19 -20.00 3.92
N ARG A 168 -5.21 -20.34 4.72
CA ARG A 168 -5.25 -21.61 5.46
C ARG A 168 -5.34 -22.81 4.52
N GLU A 169 -6.17 -22.71 3.47
CA GLU A 169 -6.29 -23.73 2.42
C GLU A 169 -4.93 -24.03 1.77
N LYS A 170 -4.13 -22.99 1.47
CA LYS A 170 -2.85 -23.14 0.75
C LYS A 170 -1.66 -23.47 1.63
N THR A 171 -1.66 -23.04 2.88
CA THR A 171 -0.50 -23.23 3.77
C THR A 171 -0.67 -24.37 4.77
N GLY A 172 -1.90 -24.85 4.97
CA GLY A 172 -2.24 -25.82 6.04
C GLY A 172 -2.09 -25.26 7.45
N ARG A 173 -1.80 -23.96 7.60
CA ARG A 173 -1.65 -23.29 8.91
C ARG A 173 -3.03 -22.95 9.47
N SER A 174 -3.24 -23.19 10.76
CA SER A 174 -4.46 -22.81 11.48
C SER A 174 -4.34 -21.49 12.25
N ASP A 175 -3.16 -20.86 12.21
CA ASP A 175 -2.90 -19.57 12.82
C ASP A 175 -3.88 -18.51 12.33
N PHE A 176 -4.37 -17.67 13.25
CA PHE A 176 -5.28 -16.60 12.87
C PHE A 176 -4.55 -15.51 12.07
N CYS A 177 -5.18 -15.08 10.98
CA CYS A 177 -4.70 -13.98 10.15
C CYS A 177 -5.07 -12.65 10.81
N LEU A 178 -4.19 -11.66 10.71
CA LEU A 178 -4.44 -10.28 11.16
C LEU A 178 -4.96 -9.45 10.00
N LEU A 179 -5.82 -8.47 10.27
CA LEU A 179 -6.15 -7.43 9.30
C LEU A 179 -4.99 -6.46 9.19
N TYR A 180 -4.68 -6.08 7.97
CA TYR A 180 -3.79 -4.96 7.70
C TYR A 180 -4.63 -3.85 7.08
N PRO A 181 -4.62 -2.63 7.64
CA PRO A 181 -5.31 -1.48 7.09
C PRO A 181 -4.63 -1.02 5.80
N HIS A 182 -5.31 -0.18 5.04
CA HIS A 182 -4.76 0.44 3.84
C HIS A 182 -3.59 1.39 4.20
N MET A 183 -2.39 0.81 4.20
CA MET A 183 -1.13 1.39 4.66
C MET A 183 0.01 0.89 3.76
N PRO A 184 1.19 1.56 3.77
CA PRO A 184 2.32 1.14 2.97
C PRO A 184 2.82 -0.24 3.40
N VAL A 185 3.16 -1.07 2.42
CA VAL A 185 3.57 -2.46 2.66
C VAL A 185 5.02 -2.62 2.27
N ALA A 186 5.87 -2.90 3.26
CA ALA A 186 7.26 -3.27 3.03
C ALA A 186 7.33 -4.64 2.36
N MET A 187 8.20 -4.78 1.37
CA MET A 187 8.37 -5.98 0.56
C MET A 187 9.85 -6.20 0.25
N THR A 188 10.22 -7.46 0.04
CA THR A 188 11.45 -7.80 -0.68
C THR A 188 11.09 -8.52 -1.96
N ARG A 189 11.85 -8.33 -3.03
CA ARG A 189 11.56 -8.97 -4.32
C ARG A 189 11.62 -10.49 -4.19
N ALA A 190 12.60 -11.00 -3.45
CA ALA A 190 12.75 -12.43 -3.19
C ALA A 190 11.51 -13.02 -2.47
N LEU A 191 11.07 -12.40 -1.37
CA LEU A 191 9.90 -12.89 -0.63
C LEU A 191 8.60 -12.72 -1.43
N TRP A 192 8.46 -11.63 -2.17
CA TRP A 192 7.30 -11.38 -3.01
C TRP A 192 7.17 -12.45 -4.10
N ARG A 193 8.27 -12.78 -4.78
CA ARG A 193 8.31 -13.84 -5.80
C ARG A 193 8.01 -15.21 -5.23
N GLU A 194 8.60 -15.55 -4.09
CA GLU A 194 8.33 -16.82 -3.44
C GLU A 194 6.84 -16.96 -3.07
N GLN A 195 6.23 -15.89 -2.55
CA GLN A 195 4.79 -15.86 -2.26
C GLN A 195 3.96 -15.97 -3.55
N PHE A 196 4.37 -15.28 -4.61
CA PHE A 196 3.71 -15.33 -5.92
C PHE A 196 3.78 -16.74 -6.52
N GLU A 197 4.89 -17.45 -6.39
CA GLU A 197 5.03 -18.85 -6.82
C GLU A 197 4.12 -19.78 -6.02
N LEU A 198 4.04 -19.58 -4.70
CA LEU A 198 3.21 -20.40 -3.81
C LEU A 198 1.71 -20.25 -4.11
N PHE A 199 1.24 -19.02 -4.31
CA PHE A 199 -0.20 -18.75 -4.48
C PHE A 199 -0.63 -18.62 -5.94
N GLY A 200 0.28 -18.24 -6.84
CA GLY A 200 -0.01 -17.91 -8.24
C GLY A 200 -0.47 -19.09 -9.10
N GLN A 201 -0.26 -20.32 -8.65
CA GLN A 201 -0.82 -21.52 -9.30
C GLN A 201 -2.34 -21.65 -9.09
N ASP A 202 -2.91 -20.96 -8.10
CA ASP A 202 -4.34 -21.00 -7.86
C ASP A 202 -5.10 -20.03 -8.78
N PRO A 203 -6.17 -20.48 -9.46
CA PRO A 203 -6.97 -19.62 -10.34
C PRO A 203 -7.53 -18.35 -9.67
N VAL A 204 -7.85 -18.41 -8.37
CA VAL A 204 -8.37 -17.25 -7.61
C VAL A 204 -7.28 -16.19 -7.47
N TYR A 205 -6.06 -16.61 -7.13
CA TYR A 205 -4.93 -15.69 -7.02
C TYR A 205 -4.53 -15.14 -8.38
N SER A 206 -4.36 -16.02 -9.39
CA SER A 206 -3.96 -15.60 -10.72
C SER A 206 -4.96 -14.59 -11.30
N THR A 207 -6.26 -14.87 -11.22
CA THR A 207 -7.32 -13.95 -11.66
C THR A 207 -7.25 -12.61 -10.93
N THR A 208 -7.04 -12.62 -9.60
CA THR A 208 -6.92 -11.41 -8.77
C THR A 208 -5.77 -10.51 -9.23
N VAL A 209 -4.61 -11.09 -9.57
CA VAL A 209 -3.42 -10.33 -9.93
C VAL A 209 -3.31 -10.01 -11.42
N THR A 210 -4.19 -10.54 -12.28
CA THR A 210 -4.18 -10.26 -13.73
C THR A 210 -5.42 -9.55 -14.25
N MET A 211 -6.38 -9.19 -13.39
CA MET A 211 -7.60 -8.53 -13.82
C MET A 211 -7.37 -7.09 -14.29
N LYS A 212 -8.14 -6.66 -15.29
CA LYS A 212 -8.03 -5.31 -15.85
C LYS A 212 -8.81 -4.27 -15.07
N SER A 213 -9.76 -4.67 -14.24
CA SER A 213 -10.64 -3.74 -13.50
C SER A 213 -11.25 -4.38 -12.28
N ARG A 214 -11.86 -3.53 -11.45
CA ARG A 214 -12.72 -4.00 -10.36
C ARG A 214 -13.93 -4.79 -10.91
N GLY A 215 -14.54 -4.34 -12.01
CA GLY A 215 -15.64 -5.03 -12.70
C GLY A 215 -16.82 -5.34 -11.77
N LYS A 216 -17.61 -6.36 -12.11
CA LYS A 216 -18.64 -6.92 -11.21
C LYS A 216 -17.99 -7.64 -10.02
N GLU A 217 -17.54 -6.87 -9.03
CA GLU A 217 -16.78 -7.39 -7.88
C GLU A 217 -17.51 -8.50 -7.11
N ASP A 218 -18.83 -8.53 -7.21
CA ASP A 218 -19.70 -9.39 -6.42
C ASP A 218 -19.82 -10.82 -7.02
N GLU A 219 -19.35 -11.05 -8.25
CA GLU A 219 -19.47 -12.34 -8.95
C GLU A 219 -18.20 -13.22 -8.86
N ILE A 220 -17.06 -12.67 -8.39
CA ILE A 220 -15.76 -13.36 -8.40
C ILE A 220 -15.23 -13.46 -6.96
N ARG A 221 -14.78 -14.65 -6.55
CA ARG A 221 -14.04 -14.82 -5.28
C ARG A 221 -12.75 -14.01 -5.38
N LYS A 222 -12.58 -13.01 -4.50
CA LYS A 222 -11.40 -12.14 -4.48
C LYS A 222 -10.60 -12.35 -3.20
N ILE A 223 -9.29 -12.14 -3.33
CA ILE A 223 -8.34 -12.14 -2.23
C ILE A 223 -7.50 -10.87 -2.29
N ASP A 224 -6.84 -10.54 -1.19
CA ASP A 224 -5.93 -9.41 -1.07
C ASP A 224 -4.49 -9.96 -1.05
N PRO A 225 -3.69 -9.71 -2.11
CA PRO A 225 -2.30 -10.16 -2.16
C PRO A 225 -1.43 -9.61 -1.03
N THR A 226 -1.69 -8.38 -0.56
CA THR A 226 -0.95 -7.77 0.57
C THR A 226 -1.26 -8.50 1.87
N HIS A 227 -2.53 -8.83 2.12
CA HIS A 227 -2.94 -9.56 3.31
C HIS A 227 -2.35 -10.97 3.33
N LEU A 228 -2.34 -11.63 2.17
CA LEU A 228 -1.68 -12.92 2.05
C LEU A 228 -0.18 -12.78 2.33
N PHE A 229 0.48 -11.75 1.80
CA PHE A 229 1.92 -11.57 1.93
C PHE A 229 2.32 -11.29 3.38
N THR A 230 1.65 -10.34 4.04
CA THR A 230 1.96 -9.95 5.41
C THR A 230 1.68 -11.09 6.40
N ASN A 231 0.58 -11.81 6.25
CA ASN A 231 0.30 -12.98 7.08
C ASN A 231 1.29 -14.11 6.80
N TRP A 232 1.65 -14.36 5.53
CA TRP A 232 2.65 -15.36 5.16
C TRP A 232 4.03 -15.04 5.74
N VAL A 233 4.49 -13.78 5.67
CA VAL A 233 5.75 -13.35 6.29
C VAL A 233 5.71 -13.58 7.80
N ASP A 234 4.65 -13.19 8.49
CA ASP A 234 4.59 -13.38 9.95
C ASP A 234 4.48 -14.86 10.38
N ILE A 235 3.60 -15.64 9.74
CA ILE A 235 3.29 -17.00 10.15
C ILE A 235 4.35 -17.98 9.65
N CYS A 236 4.72 -17.88 8.37
CA CYS A 236 5.60 -18.85 7.72
C CYS A 236 7.07 -18.47 7.82
N LYS A 237 7.42 -17.19 7.59
CA LYS A 237 8.83 -16.75 7.56
C LYS A 237 9.37 -16.44 8.95
N ARG A 238 8.65 -15.64 9.73
CA ARG A 238 9.02 -15.32 11.11
C ARG A 238 8.66 -16.43 12.11
N ARG A 239 7.93 -17.46 11.67
CA ARG A 239 7.46 -18.59 12.49
C ARG A 239 6.76 -18.14 13.78
N ARG A 240 6.03 -17.02 13.74
CA ARG A 240 5.32 -16.50 14.91
C ARG A 240 4.07 -17.33 15.16
N GLY A 241 4.09 -18.12 16.23
CA GLY A 241 2.91 -18.86 16.68
C GLY A 241 1.77 -17.95 17.17
N PRO A 242 0.59 -18.53 17.46
CA PRO A 242 -0.62 -17.77 17.77
C PRO A 242 -0.47 -16.83 18.97
N ALA A 243 0.18 -17.28 20.04
CA ALA A 243 0.40 -16.48 21.25
C ALA A 243 1.27 -15.23 20.96
N ALA A 244 2.37 -15.38 20.22
CA ALA A 244 3.23 -14.26 19.86
C ALA A 244 2.50 -13.24 18.97
N ARG A 245 1.64 -13.72 18.06
CA ARG A 245 0.79 -12.85 17.23
C ARG A 245 -0.25 -12.11 18.07
N PHE A 246 -0.88 -12.79 19.03
CA PHE A 246 -1.85 -12.19 19.95
C PHE A 246 -1.21 -11.08 20.80
N PHE A 247 -0.06 -11.35 21.42
CA PHE A 247 0.65 -10.32 22.19
C PHE A 247 1.14 -9.16 21.32
N SER A 248 1.59 -9.44 20.08
CA SER A 248 1.92 -8.37 19.13
C SER A 248 0.69 -7.49 18.86
N MET A 249 -0.48 -8.08 18.60
CA MET A 249 -1.71 -7.33 18.37
C MET A 249 -2.12 -6.51 19.61
N MET A 250 -2.12 -7.12 20.80
CA MET A 250 -2.45 -6.43 22.05
C MET A 250 -1.52 -5.25 22.34
N ARG A 251 -0.22 -5.42 22.07
CA ARG A 251 0.76 -4.34 22.20
C ARG A 251 0.45 -3.19 21.24
N GLU A 252 0.17 -3.48 19.97
CA GLU A 252 -0.17 -2.43 19.00
C GLU A 252 -1.48 -1.71 19.38
N ALA A 253 -2.50 -2.45 19.82
CA ALA A 253 -3.77 -1.89 20.27
C ALA A 253 -3.57 -0.96 21.49
N LEU A 254 -2.78 -1.38 22.48
CA LEU A 254 -2.45 -0.56 23.64
C LEU A 254 -1.70 0.71 23.25
N LEU A 255 -0.67 0.61 22.40
CA LEU A 255 0.10 1.76 21.92
C LEU A 255 -0.78 2.75 21.16
N GLN A 256 -1.73 2.25 20.38
CA GLN A 256 -2.68 3.08 19.64
C GLN A 256 -3.66 3.78 20.59
N SER A 257 -4.18 3.08 21.60
CA SER A 257 -5.06 3.69 22.62
C SER A 257 -4.32 4.78 23.39
N LEU A 258 -3.07 4.54 23.79
CA LEU A 258 -2.24 5.55 24.46
C LEU A 258 -2.02 6.81 23.60
N TRP A 259 -1.96 6.64 22.27
CA TRP A 259 -1.81 7.76 21.34
C TRP A 259 -3.07 8.63 21.23
N GLN A 260 -4.26 8.07 21.44
CA GLN A 260 -5.54 8.79 21.36
C GLN A 260 -5.88 9.60 22.62
N ILE A 261 -5.16 9.40 23.73
CA ILE A 261 -5.43 10.10 24.99
C ILE A 261 -4.90 11.55 24.92
N PRO A 262 -5.78 12.57 25.02
CA PRO A 262 -5.35 13.96 25.13
C PRO A 262 -4.48 14.13 26.40
N HIS A 263 -3.39 14.89 26.33
CA HIS A 263 -2.48 15.20 27.45
C HIS A 263 -1.48 14.13 27.90
N VAL A 264 -1.32 13.00 27.21
CA VAL A 264 -0.11 12.18 27.38
C VAL A 264 1.09 13.03 26.95
N THR A 265 2.01 13.27 27.89
CA THR A 265 3.20 14.10 27.70
C THR A 265 4.00 13.62 26.48
N PRO A 266 4.65 14.51 25.71
CA PRO A 266 5.47 14.13 24.55
C PRO A 266 6.56 13.09 24.88
N ALA A 267 6.99 13.00 26.14
CA ALA A 267 7.95 12.03 26.64
C ALA A 267 7.40 10.58 26.73
N ILE A 268 6.09 10.41 26.91
CA ILE A 268 5.42 9.11 27.04
C ILE A 268 4.72 8.73 25.71
N ARG A 269 4.53 9.70 24.80
CA ARG A 269 4.03 9.40 23.45
C ARG A 269 5.00 8.44 22.75
N PRO A 270 4.51 7.30 22.24
CA PRO A 270 5.36 6.38 21.50
C PRO A 270 6.00 7.11 20.32
N ARG A 271 7.35 7.18 20.27
CA ARG A 271 8.13 7.86 19.22
C ARG A 271 8.11 7.16 17.85
N PHE A 272 7.10 6.33 17.59
CA PHE A 272 7.08 5.46 16.42
C PHE A 272 6.62 6.20 15.15
N GLY A 273 7.40 6.07 14.07
CA GLY A 273 7.03 6.57 12.74
C GLY A 273 5.73 5.97 12.18
N LYS A 274 5.24 4.87 12.76
CA LYS A 274 4.06 4.11 12.30
C LYS A 274 2.72 4.84 12.42
N TYR A 275 2.61 5.82 13.33
CA TYR A 275 1.42 6.69 13.46
C TYR A 275 1.57 8.02 12.71
N ALA A 276 2.70 8.21 12.05
CA ALA A 276 2.90 9.35 11.17
C ALA A 276 2.13 9.17 9.86
N ILE A 277 1.83 7.93 9.48
CA ILE A 277 1.17 7.58 8.24
C ILE A 277 -0.34 7.87 8.37
N VAL A 278 -0.85 8.74 7.52
CA VAL A 278 -2.22 9.24 7.52
C VAL A 278 -2.90 8.85 6.22
N ASN A 279 -4.04 8.17 6.33
CA ASN A 279 -4.96 7.83 5.24
C ASN A 279 -6.33 8.48 5.52
N ASP A 280 -6.31 9.79 5.77
CA ASP A 280 -7.47 10.60 6.13
C ASP A 280 -7.27 11.98 5.51
N THR A 281 -8.02 12.26 4.45
CA THR A 281 -7.95 13.49 3.65
C THR A 281 -8.13 14.77 4.49
N ASP A 282 -9.02 14.75 5.48
CA ASP A 282 -9.31 15.94 6.31
C ASP A 282 -8.18 16.18 7.32
N ARG A 283 -7.66 15.10 7.89
CA ARG A 283 -6.52 15.16 8.80
C ARG A 283 -5.20 15.44 8.08
N MET A 284 -5.07 15.02 6.82
CA MET A 284 -4.00 15.43 5.92
C MET A 284 -4.02 16.96 5.75
N LYS A 285 -5.14 17.55 5.29
CA LYS A 285 -5.24 19.01 5.09
C LYS A 285 -4.84 19.82 6.33
N HIS A 286 -5.28 19.41 7.53
CA HIS A 286 -4.97 20.12 8.77
C HIS A 286 -3.48 20.05 9.17
N ASN A 287 -2.86 18.87 9.08
CA ASN A 287 -1.43 18.70 9.40
C ASN A 287 -0.52 19.30 8.32
N MET A 288 -0.97 19.29 7.06
CA MET A 288 -0.23 19.82 5.90
C MET A 288 -0.19 21.35 5.84
N ALA A 289 -1.11 22.06 6.51
CA ALA A 289 -1.02 23.52 6.69
C ALA A 289 0.25 23.97 7.42
N ARG A 290 0.93 23.07 8.14
CA ARG A 290 2.26 23.31 8.71
C ARG A 290 3.37 23.20 7.66
N LEU A 291 3.34 22.14 6.84
CA LEU A 291 4.38 21.86 5.84
C LEU A 291 4.38 22.87 4.68
N LEU A 292 3.21 23.44 4.33
CA LEU A 292 3.11 24.54 3.37
C LEU A 292 3.89 25.80 3.78
N ARG A 293 4.23 25.96 5.07
CA ARG A 293 5.00 27.11 5.58
C ARG A 293 6.51 26.90 5.56
N GLU A 294 6.98 25.65 5.37
CA GLU A 294 8.39 25.29 5.40
C GLU A 294 8.84 24.94 3.96
N GLN A 295 9.06 26.01 3.18
CA GLN A 295 9.07 26.04 1.70
C GLN A 295 10.34 25.51 1.00
N ALA A 296 11.31 24.93 1.71
CA ALA A 296 12.63 24.70 1.11
C ALA A 296 12.82 23.28 0.55
N THR A 297 12.80 23.16 -0.78
CA THR A 297 13.55 22.15 -1.57
C THR A 297 13.17 20.68 -1.37
N PHE A 298 11.91 20.32 -1.63
CA PHE A 298 11.49 18.91 -1.62
C PHE A 298 10.97 18.52 -3.00
N LEU A 299 11.40 17.34 -3.50
CA LEU A 299 10.98 16.68 -4.76
C LEU A 299 10.17 17.62 -5.64
N ASN A 300 10.87 18.40 -6.46
CA ASN A 300 10.42 19.64 -7.09
C ASN A 300 8.99 19.54 -7.68
N VAL A 301 8.00 19.75 -6.81
CA VAL A 301 6.58 19.84 -7.13
C VAL A 301 6.35 21.32 -7.42
N ASN A 302 6.26 21.67 -8.70
CA ASN A 302 6.03 23.04 -9.14
C ASN A 302 4.56 23.43 -8.89
N ASP A 303 4.28 24.11 -7.78
CA ASP A 303 2.92 24.55 -7.43
C ASP A 303 2.41 25.72 -8.30
N ASP A 304 3.28 26.31 -9.15
CA ASP A 304 2.95 27.44 -10.03
C ASP A 304 2.47 26.99 -11.43
N ALA A 305 2.25 25.68 -11.64
CA ALA A 305 1.80 25.08 -12.90
C ALA A 305 0.28 24.86 -12.95
#